data_AF-A0A957XND7-F1
#
_entry.id   AF-A0A957XND7-F1
#
_cell.length_a   1.000
_cell.length_b   1.000
_cell.length_c   1.000
_cell.angle_alpha   90.00
_cell.angle_beta   90.00
_cell.angle_gamma   90.00
#
_symmetry.space_group_name_H-M   'P 1'
#
loop_
_entity.id
_entity.type
_entity.pdbx_description
1 polymer ?
#
loop_
_entity_poly.entity_id
_entity_poly.type
_entity_poly.pdbx_seq_one_letter_code
_entity_poly.pdbx_strand_id
1 'polypeptide(L)'
;SRFGTRLDETTRQIINRGRRVREVLKQPQYAPIPVPEQIAVLLAVTEGLFDALPLEQIGPAEQAVRQATVDHLPDVGQRIRVGEALKTEDRQALLRVAQQAIDTL
;
A
#
# COMPACT_ATOMS: atom_id res chain seq x y z
N SER A 1 -25.16 -28.62 -7.82
CA SER A 1 -23.98 -28.07 -7.16
C SER A 1 -24.37 -26.80 -6.42
N ARG A 2 -24.64 -26.90 -5.10
CA ARG A 2 -24.97 -25.76 -4.23
C ARG A 2 -23.68 -25.12 -3.66
N PHE A 3 -22.65 -25.00 -4.50
CA PHE A 3 -21.36 -24.38 -4.19
C PHE A 3 -21.31 -22.88 -4.55
N GLY A 4 -22.46 -22.28 -4.91
CA GLY A 4 -22.53 -20.93 -5.49
C GLY A 4 -23.20 -19.86 -4.63
N THR A 5 -23.70 -20.18 -3.44
CA THR A 5 -24.49 -19.22 -2.65
C THR A 5 -23.82 -18.92 -1.33
N ARG A 6 -23.21 -17.73 -1.27
CA ARG A 6 -22.56 -17.07 -0.13
C ARG A 6 -21.11 -17.49 0.07
N LEU A 7 -20.24 -16.99 -0.81
CA LEU A 7 -19.00 -16.39 -0.30
C LEU A 7 -19.44 -15.42 0.80
N ASP A 8 -19.11 -15.73 2.05
CA ASP A 8 -19.30 -14.79 3.14
C ASP A 8 -18.54 -13.49 2.83
N GLU A 9 -19.05 -12.36 3.32
CA GLU A 9 -18.50 -11.04 3.02
C GLU A 9 -17.01 -10.95 3.39
N THR A 10 -16.59 -11.64 4.46
CA THR A 10 -15.19 -11.75 4.87
C THR A 10 -14.33 -12.43 3.80
N THR A 11 -14.76 -13.57 3.25
CA THR A 11 -14.04 -14.24 2.17
C THR A 11 -13.98 -13.36 0.92
N ARG A 12 -15.05 -12.62 0.61
CA ARG A 12 -15.04 -11.66 -0.52
C ARG A 12 -14.01 -10.56 -0.31
N GLN A 13 -13.93 -10.00 0.89
CA GLN A 13 -12.95 -8.98 1.26
C GLN A 13 -11.50 -9.50 1.15
N ILE A 14 -11.24 -10.72 1.64
CA ILE A 14 -9.91 -11.36 1.52
C ILE A 14 -9.50 -11.50 0.05
N ILE A 15 -10.40 -12.00 -0.80
CA ILE A 15 -10.12 -12.14 -2.24
C ILE A 15 -9.87 -10.77 -2.88
N ASN A 16 -10.69 -9.78 -2.54
CA ASN A 16 -10.57 -8.42 -3.07
C ASN A 16 -9.27 -7.73 -2.65
N ARG A 17 -8.86 -7.86 -1.38
CA ARG A 17 -7.57 -7.34 -0.90
C ARG A 17 -6.42 -8.10 -1.55
N GLY A 18 -6.52 -9.43 -1.68
CA GLY A 18 -5.54 -10.25 -2.38
C GLY A 18 -5.31 -9.81 -3.83
N ARG A 19 -6.36 -9.40 -4.55
CA ARG A 19 -6.22 -8.81 -5.89
C ARG A 19 -5.41 -7.52 -5.87
N ARG A 20 -5.68 -6.61 -4.93
CA ARG A 20 -4.96 -5.34 -4.78
C ARG A 20 -3.49 -5.52 -4.40
N VAL A 21 -3.20 -6.45 -3.49
CA VAL A 21 -1.83 -6.83 -3.16
C VAL A 21 -1.09 -7.32 -4.41
N ARG A 22 -1.74 -8.15 -5.24
CA ARG A 22 -1.13 -8.61 -6.50
C ARG A 22 -0.90 -7.48 -7.50
N GLU A 23 -1.79 -6.50 -7.58
CA GLU A 23 -1.59 -5.32 -8.42
C GLU A 23 -0.39 -4.47 -7.96
N VAL A 24 -0.28 -4.20 -6.65
CA VAL A 24 0.87 -3.50 -6.04
C VAL A 24 2.21 -4.19 -6.30
N LEU A 25 2.21 -5.52 -6.39
CA LEU A 25 3.42 -6.30 -6.65
C LEU A 25 3.82 -6.29 -8.14
N LYS A 26 3.04 -5.69 -9.04
CA LYS A 26 3.42 -5.56 -10.45
C LYS A 26 4.44 -4.44 -10.61
N GLN A 27 5.66 -4.81 -10.94
CA GLN A 27 6.74 -3.87 -11.19
C GLN A 27 7.16 -3.92 -12.68
N PRO A 28 7.11 -2.79 -13.41
CA PRO A 28 7.67 -2.72 -14.76
C PRO A 28 9.16 -3.07 -14.79
N GLN A 29 9.61 -3.59 -15.92
CA GLN A 29 11.03 -3.87 -16.13
C GLN A 29 11.86 -2.57 -16.02
N TYR A 30 13.04 -2.67 -15.40
CA TYR A 30 13.98 -1.54 -15.22
C TYR A 30 13.46 -0.37 -14.36
N ALA A 31 12.40 -0.58 -13.58
CA ALA A 31 11.87 0.44 -12.66
C ALA A 31 12.06 0.01 -11.20
N PRO A 32 13.29 0.01 -10.64
CA PRO A 32 13.52 -0.34 -9.23
C PRO A 32 12.81 0.65 -8.29
N ILE A 33 12.12 0.13 -7.28
CA ILE A 33 11.45 0.94 -6.25
C ILE A 33 12.36 1.03 -5.03
N PRO A 34 12.65 2.23 -4.50
CA PRO A 34 13.40 2.38 -3.25
C PRO A 34 12.71 1.69 -2.06
N VAL A 35 13.50 1.08 -1.18
CA VAL A 35 12.97 0.31 -0.03
C VAL A 35 11.97 1.11 0.83
N PRO A 36 12.21 2.39 1.19
CA PRO A 36 11.24 3.15 1.98
C PRO A 36 9.88 3.33 1.29
N GLU A 37 9.91 3.58 -0.01
CA GLU A 37 8.71 3.70 -0.85
C GLU A 37 7.98 2.36 -0.92
N GLN A 38 8.71 1.27 -1.15
CA GLN A 38 8.14 -0.07 -1.20
C GLN A 38 7.47 -0.46 0.13
N ILE A 39 8.11 -0.15 1.27
CA ILE A 39 7.54 -0.42 2.60
C ILE A 39 6.26 0.39 2.81
N ALA A 40 6.24 1.67 2.42
CA ALA A 40 5.05 2.51 2.55
C ALA A 40 3.84 1.94 1.78
N VAL A 41 4.05 1.54 0.53
CA VAL A 41 3.00 0.97 -0.32
C VAL A 41 2.51 -0.38 0.22
N LEU A 42 3.43 -1.27 0.60
CA LEU A 42 3.09 -2.58 1.16
C LEU A 42 2.33 -2.44 2.49
N LEU A 43 2.69 -1.47 3.31
CA LEU A 43 2.00 -1.17 4.55
C LEU A 43 0.58 -0.63 4.27
N ALA A 44 0.42 0.28 3.31
CA ALA A 44 -0.88 0.82 2.94
C ALA A 44 -1.86 -0.27 2.44
N VAL A 45 -1.40 -1.17 1.55
CA VAL A 45 -2.25 -2.24 1.02
C VAL A 45 -2.56 -3.31 2.05
N THR A 46 -1.63 -3.64 2.96
CA THR A 46 -1.87 -4.64 4.02
C THR A 46 -2.85 -4.14 5.08
N GLU A 47 -2.84 -2.83 5.37
CA GLU A 47 -3.79 -2.17 6.27
C GLU A 47 -5.16 -1.88 5.62
N GLY A 48 -5.30 -2.12 4.31
CA GLY A 48 -6.58 -2.01 3.60
C GLY A 48 -6.91 -0.64 3.04
N LEU A 49 -5.94 0.29 3.00
CA LEU A 49 -6.17 1.64 2.48
C LEU A 49 -6.59 1.65 1.00
N PHE A 50 -6.28 0.58 0.26
CA PHE A 50 -6.63 0.42 -1.14
C PHE A 50 -7.97 -0.30 -1.35
N ASP A 51 -8.66 -0.76 -0.30
CA ASP A 51 -9.82 -1.65 -0.43
C ASP A 51 -11.01 -0.98 -1.14
N ALA A 52 -11.19 0.33 -0.97
CA ALA A 52 -12.23 1.11 -1.64
C ALA A 52 -11.90 1.46 -3.10
N LEU A 53 -10.64 1.33 -3.51
CA LEU A 53 -10.20 1.72 -4.85
C LEU A 53 -10.55 0.64 -5.89
N PRO A 54 -10.96 1.04 -7.11
CA PRO A 54 -11.01 0.15 -8.26
C PRO A 54 -9.58 -0.31 -8.64
N LEU A 55 -9.44 -1.48 -9.27
CA LEU A 55 -8.12 -2.06 -9.54
C LEU A 55 -7.25 -1.19 -10.45
N GLU A 56 -7.88 -0.44 -11.35
CA GLU A 56 -7.23 0.47 -12.29
C GLU A 56 -6.59 1.68 -11.59
N GLN A 57 -7.06 2.03 -10.39
CA GLN A 57 -6.52 3.12 -9.58
C GLN A 57 -5.38 2.68 -8.65
N ILE A 58 -5.06 1.39 -8.57
CA ILE A 58 -3.99 0.90 -7.68
C ILE A 58 -2.61 1.42 -8.11
N GLY A 59 -2.32 1.47 -9.41
CA GLY A 59 -1.07 2.04 -9.92
C GLY A 59 -0.91 3.54 -9.57
N PRO A 60 -1.90 4.39 -9.90
CA PRO A 60 -1.91 5.79 -9.46
C PRO A 60 -1.79 5.95 -7.93
N ALA A 61 -2.50 5.14 -7.15
CA ALA A 61 -2.45 5.16 -5.68
C ALA A 61 -1.09 4.78 -5.13
N GLU A 62 -0.46 3.74 -5.68
CA GLU A 62 0.92 3.40 -5.36
C GLU A 62 1.85 4.59 -5.60
N GLN A 63 1.79 5.19 -6.79
CA GLN A 63 2.66 6.32 -7.13
C GLN A 63 2.45 7.52 -6.19
N ALA A 64 1.20 7.82 -5.84
CA ALA A 64 0.88 8.89 -4.91
C ALA A 64 1.45 8.62 -3.51
N VAL A 65 1.28 7.41 -2.98
CA VAL A 65 1.82 7.00 -1.67
C VAL A 65 3.36 7.08 -1.66
N ARG A 66 4.01 6.64 -2.74
CA ARG A 66 5.48 6.71 -2.89
C ARG A 66 5.97 8.15 -2.84
N GLN A 67 5.37 9.03 -3.65
CA GLN A 67 5.74 10.43 -3.72
C GLN A 67 5.53 11.13 -2.37
N ALA A 68 4.36 10.94 -1.75
CA ALA A 68 4.04 11.52 -0.46
C ALA A 68 4.99 11.06 0.65
N THR A 69 5.45 9.80 0.61
CA THR A 69 6.44 9.28 1.57
C THR A 69 7.78 9.99 1.44
N VAL A 70 8.26 10.21 0.21
CA VAL A 70 9.52 10.92 -0.04
C VAL A 70 9.43 12.38 0.40
N ASP A 71 8.31 13.04 0.11
CA ASP A 71 8.13 14.47 0.36
C ASP A 71 7.90 14.79 1.84
N HIS A 72 7.17 13.93 2.56
CA HIS A 72 6.73 14.23 3.92
C HIS A 72 7.47 13.46 5.00
N LEU A 73 8.15 12.35 4.67
CA LEU A 73 8.80 11.47 5.65
C LEU A 73 10.27 11.15 5.30
N PRO A 74 11.12 12.15 4.99
CA PRO A 74 12.52 11.91 4.64
C PRO A 74 13.29 11.21 5.77
N ASP A 75 12.99 11.54 7.03
CA ASP A 75 13.65 10.96 8.21
C ASP A 75 13.32 9.47 8.40
N VAL A 76 12.05 9.10 8.22
CA VAL A 76 11.61 7.69 8.25
C VAL A 76 12.30 6.94 7.11
N GLY A 77 12.37 7.56 5.92
CA GLY A 77 13.08 7.01 4.78
C GLY A 77 14.57 6.76 5.06
N GLN A 78 15.25 7.66 5.79
CA GLN A 78 16.63 7.43 6.20
C GLN A 78 16.76 6.29 7.20
N ARG A 79 15.91 6.23 8.24
CA ARG A 79 15.91 5.13 9.22
C ARG A 79 15.79 3.77 8.54
N ILE A 80 14.86 3.64 7.60
CA ILE A 80 14.68 2.42 6.80
C ILE A 80 15.96 2.08 6.02
N ARG A 81 16.58 3.08 5.38
CA ARG A 81 17.80 2.87 4.57
C ARG A 81 18.99 2.38 5.40
N VAL A 82 19.13 2.86 6.65
CA VAL A 82 20.21 2.42 7.55
C VAL A 82 19.89 1.14 8.34
N GLY A 83 18.70 0.57 8.13
CA GLY A 83 18.29 -0.70 8.75
C GLY A 83 17.80 -0.57 10.19
N GLU A 84 17.38 0.62 10.62
CA GLU A 84 16.77 0.81 11.93
C GLU A 84 15.37 0.18 11.98
N ALA A 85 15.01 -0.36 13.15
CA ALA A 85 13.67 -0.88 13.37
C ALA A 85 12.63 0.26 13.33
N LEU A 86 11.58 0.06 12.53
CA LEU A 86 10.46 0.99 12.47
C LEU A 86 9.70 1.00 13.80
N LYS A 87 9.57 2.18 14.38
CA LYS A 87 8.78 2.37 15.60
C LYS A 87 7.29 2.47 15.25
N THR A 88 6.45 2.35 16.26
CA THR A 88 5.00 2.50 16.10
C THR A 88 4.64 3.86 15.50
N GLU A 89 5.35 4.92 15.90
CA GLU A 89 5.15 6.29 15.39
C GLU A 89 5.48 6.38 13.90
N ASP A 90 6.53 5.68 13.45
CA ASP A 90 6.93 5.64 12.04
C ASP A 90 5.87 4.97 11.18
N ARG A 91 5.35 3.84 11.66
CA ARG A 91 4.27 3.10 11.01
C ARG A 91 3.01 3.97 10.90
N GLN A 92 2.64 4.66 11.98
CA GLN A 92 1.48 5.56 11.98
C GLN A 92 1.69 6.78 11.08
N ALA A 93 2.91 7.32 10.99
CA ALA A 93 3.22 8.41 10.09
C ALA A 93 3.09 7.96 8.62
N LEU A 94 3.65 6.81 8.27
CA LEU A 94 3.52 6.22 6.92
C LEU A 94 2.05 6.02 6.53
N LEU A 95 1.23 5.47 7.43
CA LEU A 95 -0.19 5.25 7.16
C LEU A 95 -0.98 6.54 7.01
N ARG A 96 -0.70 7.56 7.84
CA ARG A 96 -1.37 8.87 7.70
C ARG A 96 -1.05 9.52 6.36
N VAL A 97 0.23 9.54 5.98
CA VAL A 97 0.67 10.14 4.71
C VAL A 97 0.12 9.35 3.53
N ALA A 98 0.11 8.01 3.60
CA ALA A 98 -0.49 7.18 2.58
C ALA A 98 -1.99 7.46 2.42
N GLN A 99 -2.75 7.54 3.52
CA GLN A 99 -4.18 7.85 3.47
C GLN A 99 -4.43 9.22 2.84
N GLN A 100 -3.69 10.25 3.27
CA GLN A 100 -3.80 11.60 2.69
C GLN A 100 -3.50 11.62 1.20
N ALA A 101 -2.50 10.86 0.75
CA ALA A 101 -2.17 10.76 -0.67
C ALA A 101 -3.30 10.10 -1.47
N ILE A 102 -3.92 9.05 -0.93
CA ILE A 102 -5.04 8.34 -1.58
C ILE A 102 -6.30 9.21 -1.62
N ASP A 103 -6.58 9.96 -0.56
CA ASP A 103 -7.77 10.83 -0.48
C ASP A 103 -7.75 11.98 -1.51
N THR A 104 -6.59 12.25 -2.11
CA THR A 104 -6.43 13.27 -3.16
C THR A 104 -6.61 12.76 -4.59
N LEU A 105 -6.86 11.46 -4.77
CA LEU A 105 -7.09 10.79 -6.06
C LEU A 105 -8.58 10.72 -6.43
#